data_AF-A0A1V5I818-F1
#
_entry.id   AF-A0A1V5I818-F1
#
_cell.length_a   1.000
_cell.length_b   1.000
_cell.length_c   1.000
_cell.angle_alpha   90.00
_cell.angle_beta   90.00
_cell.angle_gamma   90.00
#
_symmetry.space_group_name_H-M   'P 1'
#
loop_
_entity.id
_entity.type
_entity.pdbx_description
1 polymer ?
#
loop_
_entity_poly.entity_id
_entity_poly.type
_entity_poly.pdbx_seq_one_letter_code
_entity_poly.pdbx_strand_id
1 'polypeptide(L)'
;MEQLPRSKGCFVCGEPSDNPRSLGLDIFWNEEERRTEIPIEPDSTWCGYEGVVHGGIIASVFDDAMAWAVRREHGTWAVTGEMSLRYLRPVQAGRRYVVEGRVERSSGRRVTTAASMRDDRGRRVAEGSALFVLLPGKKIGEEEE
;
A
#
# COMPACT_ATOMS: atom_id res chain seq x y z
N MET A 1 -15.87 4.18 -3.81
CA MET A 1 -14.50 3.66 -4.02
C MET A 1 -14.07 4.03 -5.42
N GLU A 2 -12.98 4.78 -5.54
CA GLU A 2 -12.35 5.17 -6.81
C GLU A 2 -11.11 4.31 -7.02
N GLN A 3 -10.93 3.69 -8.18
CA GLN A 3 -9.68 3.00 -8.48
C GLN A 3 -8.59 4.04 -8.78
N LEU A 4 -7.48 3.96 -8.06
CA LEU A 4 -6.32 4.83 -8.28
C LEU A 4 -5.52 4.35 -9.51
N PRO A 5 -4.81 5.26 -10.20
CA PRO A 5 -3.97 4.88 -11.33
C PRO A 5 -2.83 3.95 -10.87
N ARG A 6 -2.33 3.14 -11.79
CA ARG A 6 -1.17 2.27 -11.56
C ARG A 6 0.13 3.04 -11.75
N SER A 7 1.13 2.79 -10.91
CA SER A 7 2.45 3.43 -11.03
C SER A 7 3.34 2.65 -12.00
N LYS A 8 3.75 3.29 -13.10
CA LYS A 8 4.62 2.68 -14.11
C LYS A 8 5.90 2.12 -13.49
N GLY A 9 6.20 0.86 -13.76
CA GLY A 9 7.39 0.18 -13.24
C GLY A 9 7.31 -0.26 -11.77
N CYS A 10 6.23 0.03 -11.05
CA CYS A 10 6.09 -0.38 -9.65
C CYS A 10 6.07 -1.91 -9.52
N PHE A 11 6.67 -2.44 -8.45
CA PHE A 11 6.65 -3.86 -8.13
C PHE A 11 5.29 -4.33 -7.58
N VAL A 12 4.48 -3.45 -7.01
CA VAL A 12 3.20 -3.82 -6.37
C VAL A 12 2.03 -3.52 -7.30
N CYS A 13 1.80 -2.24 -7.63
CA CYS A 13 0.65 -1.82 -8.44
C CYS A 13 0.99 -1.57 -9.92
N GLY A 14 2.21 -1.83 -10.38
CA GLY A 14 2.57 -1.61 -11.78
C GLY A 14 1.83 -2.56 -12.73
N GLU A 15 1.66 -2.17 -13.99
CA GLU A 15 1.13 -3.09 -15.00
C GLU A 15 2.14 -4.21 -15.28
N PRO A 16 1.71 -5.49 -15.36
CA PRO A 16 2.60 -6.59 -15.76
C PRO A 16 3.23 -6.41 -17.15
N SER A 17 2.57 -5.65 -18.04
CA SER A 17 3.14 -5.28 -19.34
C SER A 17 4.30 -4.27 -19.24
N ASP A 18 4.31 -3.43 -18.20
CA ASP A 18 5.38 -2.45 -17.95
C ASP A 18 6.49 -3.03 -17.05
N ASN A 19 6.10 -3.82 -16.05
CA ASN A 19 7.01 -4.53 -15.17
C ASN A 19 6.55 -5.99 -15.04
N PRO A 20 7.20 -6.95 -15.73
CA PRO A 20 6.87 -8.37 -15.67
C PRO A 20 7.01 -9.00 -14.27
N ARG A 21 7.60 -8.28 -13.31
CA ARG A 21 7.71 -8.69 -11.90
C ARG A 21 6.69 -8.01 -10.99
N SER A 22 5.80 -7.19 -11.53
CA SER A 22 4.75 -6.55 -10.76
C SER A 22 3.76 -7.57 -10.21
N LEU A 23 3.24 -7.31 -9.00
CA LEU A 23 2.09 -8.03 -8.43
C LEU A 23 0.77 -7.66 -9.14
N GLY A 24 0.75 -6.57 -9.91
CA GLY A 24 -0.41 -6.14 -10.70
C GLY A 24 -1.62 -5.74 -9.85
N LEU A 25 -1.39 -5.28 -8.62
CA LEU A 25 -2.46 -5.02 -7.66
C LEU A 25 -3.21 -3.72 -7.93
N ASP A 26 -4.53 -3.79 -7.78
CA ASP A 26 -5.40 -2.62 -7.82
C ASP A 26 -5.52 -1.97 -6.45
N ILE A 27 -5.40 -0.65 -6.44
CA ILE A 27 -5.50 0.18 -5.24
C ILE A 27 -6.71 1.09 -5.40
N PHE A 28 -7.57 1.09 -4.41
CA PHE A 28 -8.77 1.91 -4.38
C PHE A 28 -8.63 2.99 -3.32
N TRP A 29 -9.26 4.13 -3.55
CA TRP A 29 -9.44 5.21 -2.59
C TRP A 29 -10.88 5.25 -2.09
N ASN A 30 -11.03 5.27 -0.77
CA ASN A 30 -12.28 5.50 -0.08
C ASN A 30 -12.31 6.94 0.44
N GLU A 31 -13.12 7.80 -0.21
CA GLU A 31 -13.22 9.22 0.11
C GLU A 31 -13.84 9.47 1.49
N GLU A 32 -14.82 8.66 1.89
CA GLU A 32 -15.52 8.79 3.18
C GLU A 32 -14.60 8.46 4.36
N GLU A 33 -13.86 7.36 4.25
CA GLU A 33 -12.96 6.87 5.30
C GLU A 33 -11.52 7.42 5.17
N ARG A 34 -11.24 8.20 4.12
CA ARG A 34 -9.92 8.78 3.80
C ARG A 34 -8.78 7.76 3.86
N ARG A 35 -8.97 6.62 3.20
CA ARG A 35 -8.02 5.51 3.21
C ARG A 35 -7.93 4.82 1.86
N THR A 36 -6.79 4.19 1.62
CA THR A 36 -6.62 3.24 0.52
C THR A 36 -7.12 1.86 0.92
N GLU A 37 -7.59 1.09 -0.05
CA GLU A 37 -7.97 -0.31 0.09
C GLU A 37 -7.37 -1.13 -1.06
N ILE A 38 -6.69 -2.23 -0.74
CA ILE A 38 -6.06 -3.14 -1.68
C ILE A 38 -6.59 -4.56 -1.41
N PRO A 39 -7.58 -5.03 -2.19
CA PRO A 39 -7.99 -6.42 -2.17
C PRO A 39 -6.88 -7.30 -2.76
N ILE A 40 -6.49 -8.36 -2.05
CA ILE A 40 -5.47 -9.31 -2.51
C ILE A 40 -5.93 -10.75 -2.31
N GLU A 41 -5.57 -11.62 -3.26
CA GLU A 41 -5.70 -13.07 -3.19
C GLU A 41 -4.35 -13.68 -3.59
N PRO A 42 -3.35 -13.68 -2.68
CA PRO A 42 -2.00 -14.14 -2.99
C PRO A 42 -1.98 -15.61 -3.38
N ASP A 43 -1.23 -15.96 -4.42
CA ASP A 43 -1.04 -17.35 -4.84
C ASP A 43 0.27 -17.97 -4.28
N SER A 44 0.55 -19.21 -4.68
CA SER A 44 1.74 -19.95 -4.21
C SER A 44 3.07 -19.29 -4.60
N THR A 45 3.10 -18.48 -5.65
CA THR A 45 4.32 -17.76 -6.09
C THR A 45 4.70 -16.63 -5.14
N TRP A 46 3.78 -16.20 -4.26
CA TRP A 46 4.04 -15.19 -3.23
C TRP A 46 4.58 -15.82 -1.93
N CYS A 47 4.68 -17.14 -1.85
CA CYS A 47 5.03 -17.84 -0.62
C CYS A 47 6.53 -17.76 -0.29
N GLY A 48 6.84 -17.58 0.99
CA GLY A 48 8.20 -17.67 1.53
C GLY A 48 8.49 -19.01 2.22
N TYR A 49 7.45 -19.67 2.74
CA TYR A 49 7.56 -20.94 3.49
C TYR A 49 6.21 -21.67 3.46
N GLU A 50 6.17 -22.96 3.11
CA GLU A 50 5.00 -23.86 3.22
C GLU A 50 3.61 -23.21 3.08
N GLY A 51 3.30 -22.59 1.92
CA GLY A 51 1.97 -21.99 1.65
C GLY A 51 1.70 -20.65 2.37
N VAL A 52 2.66 -20.17 3.18
CA VAL A 52 2.64 -18.87 3.86
C VAL A 52 3.30 -17.81 2.96
N VAL A 53 2.57 -16.73 2.71
CA VAL A 53 3.02 -15.57 1.94
C VAL A 53 4.25 -14.95 2.60
N HIS A 54 5.26 -14.64 1.79
CA HIS A 54 6.51 -14.04 2.25
C HIS A 54 6.23 -12.69 2.93
N GLY A 55 6.73 -12.48 4.15
CA GLY A 55 6.50 -11.26 4.92
C GLY A 55 6.93 -9.99 4.16
N GLY A 56 8.02 -10.07 3.39
CA GLY A 56 8.46 -8.97 2.53
C GLY A 56 7.45 -8.55 1.45
N ILE A 57 6.65 -9.47 0.91
CA ILE A 57 5.60 -9.11 -0.06
C ILE A 57 4.47 -8.36 0.65
N ILE A 58 4.07 -8.82 1.84
CA ILE A 58 3.09 -8.11 2.68
C ILE A 58 3.61 -6.70 3.03
N ALA A 59 4.90 -6.59 3.39
CA ALA A 59 5.53 -5.30 3.65
C ALA A 59 5.47 -4.37 2.43
N SER A 60 5.74 -4.87 1.22
CA SER A 60 5.61 -4.07 -0.01
C SER A 60 4.18 -3.60 -0.25
N VAL A 61 3.17 -4.45 -0.02
CA VAL A 61 1.76 -4.06 -0.18
C VAL A 61 1.35 -3.01 0.86
N PHE A 62 1.85 -3.12 2.09
CA PHE A 62 1.64 -2.11 3.14
C PHE A 62 2.27 -0.77 2.76
N ASP A 63 3.49 -0.79 2.22
CA ASP A 63 4.19 0.40 1.75
C ASP A 63 3.39 1.12 0.67
N ASP A 64 2.94 0.41 -0.38
CA ASP A 64 2.10 0.97 -1.44
C ASP A 64 0.77 1.52 -0.90
N ALA A 65 0.08 0.79 -0.01
CA ALA A 65 -1.16 1.26 0.60
C ALA A 65 -0.97 2.61 1.30
N MET A 66 0.09 2.75 2.09
CA MET A 66 0.39 3.99 2.81
C MET A 66 0.91 5.08 1.89
N ALA A 67 1.78 4.77 0.93
CA ALA A 67 2.34 5.72 -0.02
C ALA A 67 1.25 6.34 -0.90
N TRP A 68 0.27 5.54 -1.35
CA TRP A 68 -0.87 6.05 -2.11
C TRP A 68 -1.82 6.90 -1.27
N ALA A 69 -2.01 6.56 0.01
CA ALA A 69 -2.75 7.42 0.93
C ALA A 69 -2.07 8.79 1.07
N VAL A 70 -0.73 8.82 1.25
CA VAL A 70 0.05 10.06 1.27
C VAL A 70 -0.10 10.82 -0.05
N ARG A 71 0.03 10.14 -1.19
CA ARG A 71 -0.04 10.73 -2.52
C ARG A 71 -1.39 11.41 -2.78
N ARG A 72 -2.48 10.78 -2.35
CA ARG A 72 -3.84 11.28 -2.50
C ARG A 72 -4.11 12.47 -1.59
N GLU A 73 -3.69 12.38 -0.33
CA GLU A 73 -3.87 13.43 0.69
C GLU A 73 -3.03 14.70 0.42
N HIS A 74 -1.79 14.53 -0.04
CA HIS A 74 -0.83 15.63 -0.16
C HIS A 74 -0.59 16.12 -1.59
N GLY A 75 -1.11 15.42 -2.60
CA GLY A 75 -0.93 15.83 -3.99
C GLY A 75 0.51 15.70 -4.51
N THR A 76 1.41 15.07 -3.76
CA THR A 76 2.81 14.80 -4.16
C THR A 76 3.25 13.43 -3.67
N TRP A 77 4.27 12.86 -4.32
CA TRP A 77 4.88 11.61 -3.90
C TRP A 77 5.77 11.79 -2.66
N ALA A 78 6.01 10.68 -1.97
CA ALA A 78 6.86 10.61 -0.80
C ALA A 78 7.71 9.35 -0.86
N VAL A 79 8.81 9.34 -0.11
CA VAL A 79 9.66 8.16 0.07
C VAL A 79 9.55 7.65 1.50
N THR A 80 9.60 6.33 1.67
CA THR A 80 9.57 5.67 2.98
C THR A 80 10.86 5.97 3.73
N GLY A 81 10.75 6.59 4.90
CA GLY A 81 11.88 6.84 5.80
C GLY A 81 12.05 5.71 6.82
N GLU A 82 10.94 5.24 7.40
CA GLU A 82 10.91 4.09 8.30
C GLU A 82 9.56 3.38 8.15
N MET A 83 9.55 2.05 8.26
CA MET A 83 8.34 1.25 8.31
C MET A 83 8.48 0.12 9.33
N SER A 84 7.48 -0.05 10.17
CA SER A 84 7.41 -1.10 11.20
C SER A 84 6.13 -1.91 11.03
N LEU A 85 6.26 -3.23 10.92
CA LEU A 85 5.14 -4.17 10.78
C LEU A 85 5.09 -5.16 11.94
N ARG A 86 3.88 -5.56 12.30
CA ARG A 86 3.58 -6.69 13.19
C ARG A 86 2.74 -7.72 12.43
N TYR A 87 3.29 -8.93 12.28
CA TYR A 87 2.59 -10.07 11.71
C TYR A 87 1.88 -10.83 12.83
N LEU A 88 0.57 -10.67 12.92
CA LEU A 88 -0.23 -11.23 14.01
C LEU A 88 -0.61 -12.68 13.72
N ARG A 89 -0.80 -13.03 12.45
CA ARG A 89 -1.24 -14.34 11.97
C ARG A 89 -0.60 -14.64 10.61
N PRO A 90 -0.33 -15.92 10.28
CA PRO A 90 0.15 -16.29 8.96
C PRO A 90 -0.85 -15.92 7.86
N VAL A 91 -0.36 -15.31 6.79
CA VAL A 91 -1.13 -15.07 5.56
C VAL A 91 -0.93 -16.29 4.66
N GLN A 92 -2.01 -17.04 4.45
CA GLN A 92 -2.04 -18.23 3.60
C GLN A 92 -2.36 -17.84 2.15
N ALA A 93 -1.66 -18.46 1.19
CA ALA A 93 -2.00 -18.37 -0.21
C ALA A 93 -3.39 -18.97 -0.51
N GLY A 94 -4.02 -18.53 -1.61
CA GLY A 94 -5.36 -18.94 -2.04
C GLY A 94 -6.49 -18.42 -1.15
N ARG A 95 -6.23 -17.41 -0.32
CA ARG A 95 -7.23 -16.77 0.55
C ARG A 95 -7.29 -15.28 0.28
N ARG A 96 -8.46 -14.69 0.53
CA ARG A 96 -8.70 -13.27 0.34
C ARG A 96 -8.35 -12.47 1.57
N TYR A 97 -7.76 -11.30 1.32
CA TYR A 97 -7.46 -10.31 2.33
C TYR A 97 -7.70 -8.91 1.77
N VAL A 98 -7.84 -7.95 2.67
CA VAL A 98 -7.88 -6.52 2.33
C VAL A 98 -6.81 -5.81 3.14
N VAL A 99 -5.95 -5.07 2.46
CA VAL A 99 -4.98 -4.16 3.09
C VAL A 99 -5.53 -2.75 3.01
N GLU A 100 -5.53 -2.04 4.12
CA GLU A 100 -5.99 -0.65 4.23
C GLU A 100 -4.81 0.22 4.65
N GLY A 101 -4.67 1.42 4.06
CA GLY A 101 -3.62 2.39 4.42
C GLY A 101 -4.19 3.80 4.60
N ARG A 102 -3.71 4.56 5.58
CA ARG A 102 -4.18 5.93 5.85
C ARG A 102 -3.09 6.84 6.41
N VAL A 103 -3.26 8.14 6.24
CA VAL A 103 -2.45 9.17 6.90
C VAL A 103 -2.98 9.39 8.32
N GLU A 104 -2.09 9.35 9.31
CA GLU A 104 -2.43 9.65 10.72
C GLU A 104 -2.11 11.09 11.09
N ARG A 105 -0.93 11.57 10.67
CA ARG A 105 -0.44 12.91 11.03
C ARG A 105 0.60 13.41 10.03
N SER A 106 0.57 14.71 9.78
CA SER A 106 1.58 15.38 8.95
C SER A 106 2.25 16.51 9.75
N SER A 107 3.58 16.64 9.62
CA SER A 107 4.40 17.68 10.25
C SER A 107 5.51 18.11 9.30
N GLY A 108 5.32 19.26 8.65
CA GLY A 108 6.19 19.70 7.57
C GLY A 108 6.21 18.67 6.44
N ARG A 109 7.40 18.15 6.11
CA ARG A 109 7.57 17.10 5.08
C ARG A 109 7.44 15.67 5.63
N ARG A 110 7.23 15.48 6.93
CA ARG A 110 7.12 14.17 7.57
C ARG A 110 5.66 13.79 7.69
N VAL A 111 5.28 12.62 7.18
CA VAL A 111 3.91 12.09 7.24
C VAL A 111 3.94 10.73 7.90
N THR A 112 3.26 10.60 9.03
CA THR A 112 3.06 9.31 9.71
C THR A 112 1.79 8.66 9.19
N THR A 113 1.89 7.38 8.86
CA THR A 113 0.81 6.58 8.28
C THR A 113 0.59 5.31 9.10
N ALA A 114 -0.59 4.71 8.93
CA ALA A 114 -0.91 3.40 9.47
C ALA A 114 -1.51 2.53 8.38
N ALA A 115 -1.29 1.22 8.49
CA ALA A 115 -1.91 0.22 7.65
C ALA A 115 -2.35 -1.01 8.45
N SER A 116 -3.38 -1.69 7.96
CA SER A 116 -3.82 -2.96 8.53
C SER A 116 -4.30 -3.92 7.46
N MET A 117 -4.16 -5.21 7.71
CA MET A 117 -4.61 -6.27 6.83
C MET A 117 -5.60 -7.16 7.56
N ARG A 118 -6.72 -7.47 6.90
CA ARG A 118 -7.78 -8.33 7.45
C ARG A 118 -8.06 -9.50 6.53
N ASP A 119 -8.44 -10.63 7.11
CA ASP A 119 -8.96 -11.79 6.38
C ASP A 119 -10.46 -11.64 6.05
N ASP A 120 -10.98 -12.61 5.29
CA ASP A 120 -12.39 -12.78 4.95
C ASP A 120 -13.37 -12.80 6.15
N ARG A 121 -12.88 -13.01 7.37
CA ARG A 121 -13.65 -12.99 8.62
C ARG A 121 -13.50 -11.68 9.39
N GLY A 122 -12.87 -10.67 8.79
CA GLY A 122 -12.61 -9.37 9.40
C GLY A 122 -11.51 -9.38 10.47
N ARG A 123 -10.83 -10.51 10.68
CA ARG A 123 -9.77 -10.63 11.68
C ARG A 123 -8.51 -9.96 11.16
N ARG A 124 -7.90 -9.12 11.98
CA ARG A 124 -6.63 -8.48 11.64
C ARG A 124 -5.51 -9.52 11.63
N VAL A 125 -4.77 -9.64 10.53
CA VAL A 125 -3.66 -10.61 10.36
C VAL A 125 -2.30 -9.94 10.36
N ALA A 126 -2.22 -8.67 9.98
CA ALA A 126 -1.04 -7.84 10.10
C ALA A 126 -1.43 -6.36 10.32
N GLU A 127 -0.52 -5.60 10.90
CA GLU A 127 -0.63 -4.15 11.05
C GLU A 127 0.74 -3.50 10.96
N GLY A 128 0.77 -2.22 10.62
CA GLY A 128 2.01 -1.48 10.50
C GLY A 128 1.80 0.02 10.55
N SER A 129 2.92 0.72 10.70
CA SER A 129 3.01 2.16 10.60
C SER A 129 4.28 2.53 9.84
N ALA A 130 4.25 3.68 9.17
CA ALA A 130 5.43 4.19 8.50
C ALA A 130 5.56 5.71 8.66
N LEU A 131 6.78 6.17 8.49
CA LEU A 131 7.12 7.57 8.30
C LEU A 131 7.51 7.77 6.85
N PHE A 132 6.72 8.56 6.13
CA PHE A 132 7.03 9.03 4.78
C PHE A 132 7.61 10.44 4.80
N VAL A 133 8.51 10.73 3.86
CA VAL A 133 9.08 12.05 3.64
C VAL A 133 8.63 12.55 2.27
N LEU A 134 7.86 13.63 2.25
CA LEU A 134 7.36 14.26 1.02
C LEU A 134 8.54 14.70 0.13
N LEU A 135 8.46 14.32 -1.14
CA LEU A 135 9.39 14.78 -2.17
C LEU A 135 9.12 16.25 -2.50
N PRO A 136 10.17 17.03 -2.79
CA PRO A 136 9.99 18.35 -3.40
C PRO A 136 9.36 18.16 -4.78
N GLY A 137 8.11 18.55 -4.95
CA GLY A 137 7.38 18.43 -6.21
C GLY A 137 6.22 19.41 -6.24
N LYS A 138 5.92 19.95 -7.44
CA LYS A 138 4.77 20.84 -7.69
C LYS A 138 3.47 20.15 -7.27
N LYS A 139 2.58 20.89 -6.61
CA LYS A 139 1.23 20.41 -6.27
C LYS A 139 0.51 20.07 -7.57
N ILE A 140 -0.31 19.00 -7.59
CA ILE A 140 -1.25 18.79 -8.69
C ILE A 140 -2.11 20.06 -8.83
N GLY A 141 -2.08 20.70 -10.00
CA GLY A 141 -2.91 21.87 -10.33
C GLY A 141 -2.16 23.17 -10.66
N GLU A 142 -0.83 23.19 -10.63
CA GLU A 142 -0.04 24.30 -11.18
C GLU A 142 0.23 24.03 -12.68
N GLU A 143 -0.65 24.53 -13.54
CA GLU A 143 -0.44 24.56 -15.01
C GLU A 143 0.83 25.35 -15.36
N GLU A 144 1.53 24.92 -16.40
CA GLU A 144 2.72 25.58 -16.93
C GLU A 144 2.29 26.81 -17.76
N GLU A 145 2.70 28.01 -17.34
CA GLU A 145 2.85 29.16 -18.24
C GLU A 145 4.12 29.02 -19.10
#